data_AF-A0A8H7QUS0-F1
#
_entry.id   AF-A0A8H7QUS0-F1
#
_cell.length_a   1.000
_cell.length_b   1.000
_cell.length_c   1.000
_cell.angle_alpha   90.00
_cell.angle_beta   90.00
_cell.angle_gamma   90.00
#
_symmetry.space_group_name_H-M   'P 1'
#
loop_
_entity.id
_entity.type
_entity.pdbx_description
1 polymer ?
#
loop_
_entity_poly.entity_id
_entity_poly.type
_entity_poly.pdbx_seq_one_letter_code
_entity_poly.pdbx_strand_id
1 'polypeptide(L)'
;MLRSCAVAFQSTRKSLVEETRLKTLNLYRSLLRSSEKYQHASALQDLIRDRFKKNKYNTSRPKVFELLVEGDQTRLLLENRSLDSQCMVQNKINIYIEQHRKSKIRPQHQPQQKREKKETKRKPYQVAITTQNSSGYSFKRVRGWVQPVRTAMMLKNRVKTNQIRLDKLSEYKSWLEMVRSERLFLSNLGCLPSDKLYEMESTIKAAIKENNEYHYNAKSLMEGGDDK
;
A
#
# COMPACT_ATOMS: atom_id res chain seq x y z
N MET A 1 0.07 6.46 0.32
CA MET A 1 1.40 6.18 0.89
C MET A 1 2.37 5.98 -0.26
N LEU A 2 3.17 6.98 -0.58
CA LEU A 2 4.24 6.83 -1.57
C LEU A 2 5.31 5.92 -0.95
N ARG A 3 5.47 4.71 -1.49
CA ARG A 3 6.65 3.90 -1.21
C ARG A 3 7.85 4.73 -1.67
N SER A 4 8.56 5.34 -0.73
CA SER A 4 9.79 6.07 -0.98
C SER A 4 10.85 5.04 -1.39
N CYS A 5 10.88 4.76 -2.69
CA CYS A 5 11.84 3.88 -3.33
C CYS A 5 13.25 4.38 -2.99
N ALA A 6 14.14 3.46 -2.60
CA ALA A 6 15.56 3.74 -2.43
C ALA A 6 16.11 4.26 -3.77
N VAL A 7 16.52 5.52 -3.81
CA VAL A 7 17.26 6.09 -4.94
C VAL A 7 18.73 5.92 -4.60
N ALA A 8 19.25 4.71 -4.79
CA ALA A 8 20.69 4.52 -4.90
C ALA A 8 21.05 4.95 -6.32
N PHE A 9 21.94 5.93 -6.43
CA PHE A 9 22.52 6.43 -7.68
C PHE A 9 21.55 7.18 -8.64
N GLN A 10 21.80 8.48 -8.86
CA GLN A 10 21.16 9.26 -9.92
C GLN A 10 22.17 9.41 -11.07
N SER A 11 21.87 8.83 -12.23
CA SER A 11 22.67 8.98 -13.45
C SER A 11 21.81 9.53 -14.59
N THR A 12 22.43 10.25 -15.51
CA THR A 12 21.81 10.66 -16.78
C THR A 12 21.39 9.45 -17.62
N ARG A 13 22.04 8.29 -17.44
CA ARG A 13 21.68 7.02 -18.09
C ARG A 13 20.80 6.18 -17.17
N LYS A 14 19.49 6.17 -17.43
CA LYS A 14 18.49 5.41 -16.66
C LYS A 14 18.79 3.90 -16.61
N SER A 15 19.27 3.33 -17.71
CA SER A 15 19.62 1.90 -17.81
C SER A 15 20.67 1.46 -16.77
N LEU A 16 21.70 2.29 -16.54
CA LEU A 16 22.74 1.99 -15.55
C LEU A 16 22.20 2.04 -14.11
N VAL A 17 21.25 2.93 -13.83
CA VAL A 17 20.60 3.01 -12.51
C VAL A 17 19.77 1.75 -12.25
N GLU A 18 19.06 1.26 -13.26
CA GLU A 18 18.28 0.02 -13.15
C GLU A 18 19.17 -1.21 -12.98
N GLU A 19 20.25 -1.30 -13.74
CA GLU A 19 21.21 -2.42 -13.64
C GLU A 19 21.89 -2.45 -12.27
N THR A 20 22.38 -1.30 -11.80
CA THR A 20 23.01 -1.20 -10.46
C THR A 20 22.02 -1.54 -9.37
N ARG A 21 20.78 -1.06 -9.45
CA ARG A 21 19.70 -1.41 -8.51
C ARG A 21 19.42 -2.90 -8.48
N LEU A 22 19.34 -3.55 -9.66
CA LEU A 22 19.11 -4.98 -9.76
C LEU A 22 20.26 -5.76 -9.13
N LYS A 23 21.52 -5.38 -9.42
CA LYS A 23 22.72 -5.96 -8.80
C LYS A 23 22.70 -5.81 -7.27
N THR A 24 22.39 -4.62 -6.75
CA THR A 24 22.27 -4.38 -5.30
C THR A 24 21.21 -5.26 -4.65
N LEU A 25 20.05 -5.42 -5.29
CA LEU A 25 18.96 -6.26 -4.76
C LEU A 25 19.30 -7.75 -4.78
N ASN A 26 19.96 -8.21 -5.84
CA ASN A 26 20.40 -9.61 -5.94
C ASN A 26 21.48 -9.92 -4.89
N LEU A 27 22.45 -9.03 -4.73
CA LEU A 27 23.48 -9.14 -3.69
C LEU A 27 22.86 -9.18 -2.28
N TYR A 28 21.93 -8.27 -1.99
CA TYR A 28 21.20 -8.24 -0.72
C TYR A 28 20.47 -9.56 -0.45
N ARG A 29 19.73 -10.08 -1.43
CA ARG A 29 19.03 -11.37 -1.31
C ARG A 29 19.99 -12.53 -1.10
N SER A 30 21.12 -12.55 -1.82
CA SER A 30 22.12 -13.61 -1.71
C SER A 30 22.79 -13.61 -0.34
N LEU A 31 23.20 -12.44 0.17
CA LEU A 31 23.80 -12.31 1.50
C LEU A 31 22.86 -12.77 2.61
N LEU A 32 21.57 -12.41 2.52
CA LEU A 32 20.57 -12.89 3.48
C LEU A 32 20.42 -14.41 3.45
N ARG A 33 20.32 -15.02 2.25
CA ARG A 33 20.24 -16.48 2.11
C ARG A 33 21.50 -17.19 2.63
N SER A 34 22.68 -16.66 2.33
CA SER A 34 23.94 -17.24 2.83
C SER A 34 24.08 -17.12 4.35
N SER A 35 23.52 -16.06 4.95
CA SER A 35 23.55 -15.85 6.41
C SER A 35 22.67 -16.83 7.22
N GLU A 36 21.69 -17.50 6.61
CA GLU A 36 20.79 -18.44 7.30
C GLU A 36 21.52 -19.68 7.84
N LYS A 37 22.68 -20.00 7.27
CA LYS A 37 23.48 -21.18 7.63
C LYS A 37 24.23 -21.05 8.96
N TYR A 38 24.21 -19.87 9.59
CA TYR A 38 24.98 -19.56 10.80
C TYR A 38 24.10 -19.59 12.05
N GLN A 39 24.69 -20.00 13.19
CA GLN A 39 23.99 -20.11 14.47
C GLN A 39 23.34 -18.79 14.95
N HIS A 40 23.90 -17.64 14.55
CA HIS A 40 23.36 -16.30 14.82
C HIS A 40 22.76 -15.62 13.59
N ALA A 41 22.05 -16.39 12.74
CA ALA A 41 21.44 -15.91 11.50
C ALA A 41 20.64 -14.61 11.68
N SER A 42 19.79 -14.51 12.70
CA SER A 42 18.93 -13.33 12.93
C SER A 42 19.73 -12.04 13.13
N ALA A 43 20.79 -12.09 13.95
CA ALA A 43 21.62 -10.93 14.23
C ALA A 43 22.50 -10.55 13.03
N LEU A 44 23.00 -11.54 12.29
CA LEU A 44 23.76 -11.31 11.07
C LEU A 44 22.88 -10.66 9.98
N GLN A 45 21.65 -11.15 9.80
CA GLN A 45 20.67 -10.55 8.89
C GLN A 45 20.34 -9.10 9.27
N ASP A 46 20.20 -8.79 10.56
CA ASP A 46 19.97 -7.42 11.02
C ASP A 46 21.16 -6.50 10.74
N LEU A 47 22.39 -6.98 10.89
CA LEU A 47 23.59 -6.22 10.52
C LEU A 47 23.65 -5.96 9.02
N ILE A 48 23.33 -6.97 8.20
CA ILE A 48 23.22 -6.82 6.74
C ILE A 48 22.18 -5.75 6.42
N ARG A 49 20.96 -5.86 6.98
CA ARG A 49 19.89 -4.86 6.80
C ARG A 49 20.34 -3.46 7.20
N ASP A 50 21.00 -3.31 8.34
CA ASP A 50 21.49 -2.04 8.84
C ASP A 50 22.56 -1.43 7.92
N ARG A 51 23.50 -2.23 7.41
CA ARG A 51 24.52 -1.78 6.45
C ARG A 51 23.90 -1.28 5.13
N PHE A 52 22.95 -2.03 4.56
CA PHE A 52 22.23 -1.58 3.36
C PHE A 52 21.37 -0.33 3.64
N LYS A 53 20.75 -0.24 4.81
CA LYS A 53 19.95 0.92 5.21
C LYS A 53 20.79 2.18 5.39
N LYS A 54 21.97 2.08 6.02
CA LYS A 54 22.92 3.20 6.18
C LYS A 54 23.36 3.76 4.82
N ASN A 55 23.61 2.90 3.84
CA ASN A 55 24.06 3.29 2.52
C ASN A 55 22.92 3.54 1.51
N LYS A 56 21.66 3.53 1.94
CA LYS A 56 20.47 3.67 1.05
C LYS A 56 20.49 4.95 0.22
N TYR A 57 20.98 6.04 0.80
CA TYR A 57 20.98 7.38 0.19
C TYR A 57 22.31 7.76 -0.46
N ASN A 58 23.21 6.79 -0.66
CA ASN A 58 24.48 7.07 -1.30
C ASN A 58 24.28 7.31 -2.81
N THR A 59 24.69 8.48 -3.28
CA THR A 59 24.55 8.92 -4.67
C THR A 59 25.86 8.85 -5.46
N SER A 60 27.00 8.64 -4.78
CA SER A 60 28.33 8.62 -5.40
C SER A 60 28.59 7.29 -6.12
N ARG A 61 28.83 7.35 -7.44
CA ARG A 61 29.15 6.18 -8.28
C ARG A 61 30.34 5.35 -7.79
N PRO A 62 31.54 5.94 -7.60
CA PRO A 62 32.69 5.16 -7.14
C PRO A 62 32.39 4.50 -5.80
N LYS A 63 31.67 5.21 -4.92
CA LYS A 63 31.36 4.66 -3.60
C LYS A 63 30.36 3.51 -3.65
N VAL A 64 29.33 3.60 -4.49
CA VAL A 64 28.37 2.49 -4.70
C VAL A 64 29.08 1.28 -5.31
N PHE A 65 30.00 1.50 -6.24
CA PHE A 65 30.78 0.41 -6.84
C PHE A 65 31.70 -0.27 -5.81
N GLU A 66 32.45 0.50 -5.01
CA GLU A 66 33.25 -0.03 -3.90
C GLU A 66 32.40 -0.90 -2.96
N LEU A 67 31.22 -0.42 -2.56
CA LEU A 67 30.32 -1.14 -1.65
C LEU A 67 29.77 -2.43 -2.28
N LEU A 68 29.54 -2.44 -3.59
CA LEU A 68 29.12 -3.65 -4.31
C LEU A 68 30.25 -4.68 -4.37
N VAL A 69 31.48 -4.25 -4.67
CA VAL A 69 32.67 -5.11 -4.67
C VAL A 69 32.94 -5.68 -3.28
N GLU A 70 32.90 -4.85 -2.24
CA GLU A 70 33.02 -5.27 -0.84
C GLU A 70 31.92 -6.29 -0.49
N GLY A 71 30.68 -6.02 -0.91
CA GLY A 71 29.56 -6.93 -0.67
C GLY A 71 29.71 -8.27 -1.41
N ASP A 72 30.23 -8.29 -2.63
CA ASP A 72 30.50 -9.54 -3.35
C ASP A 72 31.65 -10.34 -2.72
N GLN A 73 32.70 -9.68 -2.24
CA GLN A 73 33.77 -10.33 -1.48
C GLN A 73 33.22 -10.96 -0.19
N THR A 74 32.38 -10.23 0.57
CA THR A 74 31.75 -10.79 1.77
C THR A 74 30.83 -11.95 1.45
N ARG A 75 30.10 -11.91 0.33
CA ARG A 75 29.30 -13.04 -0.15
C ARG A 75 30.15 -14.28 -0.40
N LEU A 76 31.28 -14.12 -1.11
CA LEU A 76 32.22 -15.22 -1.37
C LEU A 76 32.80 -15.79 -0.07
N LEU A 77 33.13 -14.95 0.90
CA LEU A 77 33.61 -15.39 2.21
C LEU A 77 32.54 -16.20 2.98
N LEU A 78 31.26 -15.86 2.83
CA LEU A 78 30.15 -16.61 3.44
C LEU A 78 29.80 -17.89 2.67
N GLU A 79 30.10 -17.97 1.37
CA GLU A 79 29.81 -19.13 0.52
C GLU A 79 30.95 -20.18 0.52
N ASN A 80 32.21 -19.76 0.64
CA ASN A 80 33.38 -20.64 0.57
C ASN A 80 33.42 -21.62 1.76
N ARG A 81 33.25 -22.91 1.44
CA ARG A 81 32.86 -23.99 2.34
C ARG A 81 34.03 -24.83 2.86
N SER A 82 35.26 -24.30 2.92
CA SER A 82 36.39 -25.07 3.46
C SER A 82 36.18 -25.34 4.96
N LEU A 83 36.12 -26.62 5.34
CA LEU A 83 35.77 -27.11 6.67
C LEU A 83 36.67 -26.53 7.78
N ASP A 84 37.95 -26.33 7.51
CA ASP A 84 38.91 -25.77 8.48
C ASP A 84 38.78 -24.24 8.64
N SER A 85 38.24 -23.56 7.62
CA SER A 85 38.00 -22.11 7.66
C SER A 85 36.67 -21.75 8.34
N GLN A 86 35.74 -22.71 8.50
CA GLN A 86 34.41 -22.44 9.05
C GLN A 86 34.46 -22.06 10.54
N CYS A 87 35.26 -22.74 11.36
CA CYS A 87 35.39 -22.43 12.79
C CYS A 87 35.96 -21.01 13.02
N MET A 88 37.00 -20.64 12.27
CA MET A 88 37.62 -19.32 12.35
C MET A 88 36.69 -18.21 11.83
N VAL A 89 35.97 -18.45 10.75
CA VAL A 89 35.00 -17.49 10.19
C VAL A 89 33.81 -17.33 11.12
N GLN A 90 33.28 -18.41 11.70
CA GLN A 90 32.21 -18.36 12.69
C GLN A 90 32.61 -17.59 13.94
N ASN A 91 33.82 -17.83 14.48
CA ASN A 91 34.33 -17.11 15.63
C ASN A 91 34.50 -15.61 15.33
N LYS A 92 35.02 -15.24 14.16
CA LYS A 92 35.11 -13.84 13.72
C LYS A 92 33.73 -13.19 13.57
N ILE A 93 32.77 -13.91 13.00
CA ILE A 93 31.38 -13.45 12.87
C ILE A 93 30.75 -13.23 14.25
N ASN A 94 30.96 -14.15 15.19
CA ASN A 94 30.43 -14.04 16.55
C ASN A 94 31.02 -12.84 17.30
N ILE A 95 32.34 -12.67 17.25
CA ILE A 95 33.03 -11.49 17.81
C ILE A 95 32.49 -10.19 17.19
N TYR A 96 32.33 -10.17 15.86
CA TYR A 96 31.80 -9.01 15.15
C TYR A 96 30.36 -8.69 15.54
N ILE A 97 29.51 -9.71 15.68
CA ILE A 97 28.13 -9.56 16.14
C ILE A 97 28.09 -8.99 17.56
N GLU A 98 28.93 -9.48 18.46
CA GLU A 98 28.99 -8.99 19.85
C GLU A 98 29.46 -7.53 19.95
N GLN A 99 30.47 -7.14 19.18
CA GLN A 99 30.94 -5.75 19.11
C GLN A 99 29.85 -4.80 18.64
N HIS A 100 29.08 -5.20 17.62
CA HIS A 100 28.03 -4.34 17.06
C HIS A 100 26.69 -4.42 17.80
N ARG A 101 26.43 -5.48 18.59
CA ARG A 101 25.25 -5.58 19.48
C ARG A 101 25.27 -4.55 20.61
N LYS A 102 26.45 -4.25 21.19
CA LYS A 102 26.59 -3.32 22.34
C LYS A 102 26.16 -1.87 22.05
N SER A 103 26.04 -1.49 20.78
CA SER A 103 25.61 -0.14 20.36
C SER A 103 24.08 0.04 20.22
N LYS A 104 23.27 -1.01 20.41
CA LYS A 104 21.80 -1.00 20.24
C LYS A 104 21.01 -0.79 21.53
N ILE A 105 21.57 -0.10 22.53
CA ILE A 105 20.70 0.55 23.53
C ILE A 105 20.05 1.72 22.80
N ARG A 106 18.87 1.49 22.20
CA ARG A 106 18.07 2.58 21.66
C ARG A 106 17.88 3.58 22.80
N PRO A 107 18.22 4.88 22.64
CA PRO A 107 17.78 5.86 23.60
C PRO A 107 16.26 5.72 23.69
N GLN A 108 15.74 5.43 24.88
CA GLN A 108 14.32 5.46 25.13
C GLN A 108 13.85 6.84 24.68
N HIS A 109 13.11 6.89 23.57
CA HIS A 109 12.44 8.11 23.16
C HIS A 109 11.51 8.47 24.32
N GLN A 110 11.92 9.46 25.13
CA GLN A 110 11.01 10.04 26.10
C GLN A 110 9.76 10.46 25.34
N PRO A 111 8.55 10.10 25.80
CA PRO A 111 7.32 10.49 25.14
C PRO A 111 7.35 12.01 25.03
N GLN A 112 7.46 12.52 23.80
CA GLN A 112 7.41 13.95 23.55
C GLN A 112 6.12 14.47 24.19
N GLN A 113 6.25 15.32 25.19
CA GLN A 113 5.12 15.94 25.88
C GLN A 113 4.22 16.52 24.80
N LYS A 114 3.00 15.97 24.67
CA LYS A 114 2.01 16.47 23.72
C LYS A 114 1.76 17.92 24.09
N ARG A 115 2.30 18.85 23.30
CA ARG A 115 2.02 20.27 23.46
C ARG A 115 0.50 20.44 23.48
N GLU A 116 0.00 21.04 24.56
CA GLU A 116 -1.41 21.35 24.69
C GLU A 116 -1.83 22.17 23.48
N LYS A 117 -2.86 21.70 22.78
CA LYS A 117 -3.37 22.42 21.62
C LYS A 117 -4.03 23.68 22.16
N LYS A 118 -3.45 24.84 21.86
CA LYS A 118 -4.06 26.13 22.18
C LYS A 118 -5.49 26.14 21.62
N GLU A 119 -6.48 26.35 22.49
CA GLU A 119 -7.86 26.49 22.07
C GLU A 119 -8.02 27.79 21.29
N THR A 120 -8.18 27.68 19.97
CA THR A 120 -8.45 28.84 19.12
C THR A 120 -9.90 29.28 19.36
N LYS A 121 -10.10 30.44 20.01
CA LYS A 121 -11.43 31.02 20.19
C LYS A 121 -12.09 31.26 18.81
N ARG A 122 -13.36 30.87 18.67
CA ARG A 122 -14.13 31.08 17.44
C ARG A 122 -14.41 32.58 17.25
N LYS A 123 -14.30 33.06 16.01
CA LYS A 123 -14.72 34.42 15.66
C LYS A 123 -16.25 34.51 15.58
N PRO A 124 -16.88 35.68 15.80
CA PRO A 124 -18.34 35.81 15.85
C PRO A 124 -19.07 35.29 14.58
N TYR A 125 -18.47 35.45 13.40
CA TYR A 125 -19.04 34.97 12.14
C TYR A 125 -18.87 33.46 11.89
N GLN A 126 -18.11 32.76 12.73
CA GLN A 126 -17.84 31.32 12.60
C GLN A 126 -18.97 30.51 13.24
N VAL A 127 -20.11 30.53 12.59
CA VAL A 127 -21.32 29.80 13.01
C VAL A 127 -21.31 28.39 12.42
N ALA A 128 -21.73 27.40 13.22
CA ALA A 128 -21.96 26.05 12.74
C ALA A 128 -23.25 25.99 11.92
N ILE A 129 -23.15 25.55 10.67
CA ILE A 129 -24.25 25.45 9.71
C ILE A 129 -24.39 23.98 9.34
N THR A 130 -25.62 23.46 9.41
CA THR A 130 -25.94 22.15 8.85
C THR A 130 -26.00 22.28 7.33
N THR A 131 -25.12 21.58 6.62
CA THR A 131 -25.10 21.57 5.15
C THR A 131 -25.50 20.18 4.68
N GLN A 132 -26.41 20.11 3.72
CA GLN A 132 -26.78 18.87 3.06
C GLN A 132 -26.01 18.74 1.76
N ASN A 133 -25.43 17.56 1.51
CA ASN A 133 -24.79 17.29 0.22
C ASN A 133 -25.81 16.79 -0.82
N SER A 134 -25.39 16.67 -2.08
CA SER A 134 -26.25 16.16 -3.17
C SER A 134 -26.76 14.73 -2.95
N SER A 135 -26.09 13.94 -2.11
CA SER A 135 -26.54 12.60 -1.71
C SER A 135 -27.54 12.61 -0.54
N GLY A 136 -27.99 13.77 -0.07
CA GLY A 136 -28.94 13.90 1.03
C GLY A 136 -28.33 13.82 2.43
N TYR A 137 -27.02 13.58 2.56
CA TYR A 137 -26.32 13.51 3.84
C TYR A 137 -26.09 14.91 4.42
N SER A 138 -26.57 15.11 5.64
CA SER A 138 -26.37 16.31 6.43
C SER A 138 -25.10 16.20 7.28
N PHE A 139 -24.32 17.27 7.33
CA PHE A 139 -23.20 17.38 8.27
C PHE A 139 -23.04 18.83 8.74
N LYS A 140 -22.53 19.00 9.97
CA LYS A 140 -22.22 20.32 10.52
C LYS A 140 -20.88 20.81 9.98
N ARG A 141 -20.85 22.00 9.38
CA ARG A 141 -19.62 22.72 9.01
C ARG A 141 -19.62 24.11 9.61
N VAL A 142 -18.44 24.66 9.89
CA VAL A 142 -18.32 26.03 10.41
C VAL A 142 -18.00 26.98 9.27
N ARG A 143 -18.77 28.07 9.11
CA ARG A 143 -18.56 29.06 8.04
C ARG A 143 -17.18 29.72 8.19
N GLY A 144 -16.43 29.78 7.09
CA GLY A 144 -15.10 30.39 7.06
C GLY A 144 -13.99 29.57 7.73
N TRP A 145 -14.26 28.32 8.12
CA TRP A 145 -13.23 27.36 8.55
C TRP A 145 -12.93 26.37 7.44
N VAL A 146 -11.64 26.02 7.31
CA VAL A 146 -11.22 24.93 6.43
C VAL A 146 -11.76 23.62 7.00
N GLN A 147 -12.43 22.84 6.17
CA GLN A 147 -12.95 21.54 6.57
C GLN A 147 -11.79 20.63 7.02
N PRO A 148 -11.91 19.90 8.15
CA PRO A 148 -10.89 18.96 8.57
C PRO A 148 -10.62 17.93 7.46
N VAL A 149 -9.34 17.63 7.22
CA VAL A 149 -8.91 16.70 6.16
C VAL A 149 -9.63 15.36 6.27
N ARG A 150 -9.83 14.84 7.49
CA ARG A 150 -10.58 13.60 7.73
C ARG A 150 -12.00 13.68 7.19
N THR A 151 -12.74 14.74 7.51
CA THR A 151 -14.12 14.92 7.03
C THR A 151 -14.14 15.08 5.51
N ALA A 152 -13.23 15.86 4.93
CA ALA A 152 -13.13 16.02 3.48
C ALA A 152 -12.85 14.68 2.77
N MET A 153 -11.95 13.86 3.32
CA MET A 153 -11.68 12.52 2.83
C MET A 153 -12.89 11.59 2.95
N MET A 154 -13.63 11.64 4.06
CA MET A 154 -14.85 10.85 4.23
C MET A 154 -15.89 11.17 3.15
N LEU A 155 -16.15 12.46 2.90
CA LEU A 155 -17.05 12.88 1.83
C LEU A 155 -16.56 12.41 0.46
N LYS A 156 -15.27 12.61 0.16
CA LYS A 156 -14.68 12.18 -1.11
C LYS A 156 -14.80 10.66 -1.32
N ASN A 157 -14.50 9.87 -0.30
CA ASN A 157 -14.61 8.41 -0.38
C ASN A 157 -16.06 8.00 -0.62
N ARG A 158 -17.03 8.63 0.04
CA ARG A 158 -18.45 8.36 -0.16
C ARG A 158 -18.92 8.70 -1.58
N VAL A 159 -18.54 9.86 -2.10
CA VAL A 159 -18.82 10.25 -3.49
C VAL A 159 -18.22 9.24 -4.46
N LYS A 160 -16.97 8.81 -4.25
CA LYS A 160 -16.31 7.80 -5.08
C LYS A 160 -17.04 6.45 -5.04
N THR A 161 -17.43 5.98 -3.87
CA THR A 161 -18.19 4.73 -3.72
C THR A 161 -19.54 4.81 -4.43
N ASN A 162 -20.25 5.93 -4.29
CA ASN A 162 -21.51 6.16 -4.99
C ASN A 162 -21.33 6.17 -6.52
N GLN A 163 -20.25 6.80 -7.01
CA GLN A 163 -19.95 6.83 -8.44
C GLN A 163 -19.69 5.42 -8.99
N ILE A 164 -18.79 4.66 -8.35
CA ILE A 164 -18.50 3.26 -8.74
C ILE A 164 -19.78 2.43 -8.81
N ARG A 165 -20.71 2.66 -7.88
CA ARG A 165 -21.99 1.97 -7.84
C ARG A 165 -22.88 2.32 -9.05
N LEU A 166 -22.99 3.61 -9.37
CA LEU A 166 -23.73 4.08 -10.53
C LEU A 166 -23.13 3.56 -11.84
N ASP A 167 -21.80 3.55 -11.94
CA ASP A 167 -21.09 3.02 -13.10
C ASP A 167 -21.41 1.53 -13.30
N LYS A 168 -21.35 0.71 -12.24
CA LYS A 168 -21.76 -0.70 -12.28
C LYS A 168 -23.22 -0.89 -12.67
N LEU A 169 -24.11 -0.05 -12.17
CA LEU A 169 -25.53 -0.12 -12.53
C LEU A 169 -25.74 0.21 -14.01
N SER A 170 -25.01 1.19 -14.54
CA SER A 170 -25.01 1.51 -15.97
C SER A 170 -24.48 0.34 -16.81
N GLU A 171 -23.41 -0.31 -16.35
CA GLU A 171 -22.82 -1.50 -17.00
C GLU A 171 -23.83 -2.66 -17.07
N TYR A 172 -24.48 -3.01 -15.95
CA TYR A 172 -25.49 -4.06 -15.94
C TYR A 172 -26.68 -3.76 -16.85
N LYS A 173 -27.11 -2.49 -16.94
CA LYS A 173 -28.16 -2.09 -17.88
C LYS A 173 -27.75 -2.27 -19.33
N SER A 174 -26.51 -1.90 -19.66
CA SER A 174 -25.95 -2.11 -21.01
C SER A 174 -25.89 -3.59 -21.38
N TRP A 175 -25.43 -4.45 -20.47
CA TRP A 175 -25.42 -5.90 -20.71
C TRP A 175 -26.82 -6.48 -20.88
N LEU A 176 -27.78 -6.02 -20.08
CA LEU A 176 -29.18 -6.45 -20.22
C LEU A 176 -29.75 -6.08 -21.60
N GLU A 177 -29.46 -4.88 -22.08
CA GLU A 177 -29.88 -4.42 -23.41
C GLU A 177 -29.25 -5.27 -24.52
N MET A 178 -27.96 -5.58 -24.41
CA MET A 178 -27.25 -6.45 -25.35
C MET A 178 -27.84 -7.87 -25.39
N VAL A 179 -28.12 -8.47 -24.23
CA VAL A 179 -28.75 -9.80 -24.16
C VAL A 179 -30.15 -9.78 -24.79
N ARG A 180 -30.89 -8.68 -24.62
CA ARG A 180 -32.22 -8.52 -25.23
C ARG A 180 -32.14 -8.38 -26.75
N SER A 181 -31.20 -7.59 -27.26
CA SER A 181 -31.01 -7.45 -28.72
C SER A 181 -30.57 -8.76 -29.35
N GLU A 182 -29.66 -9.51 -28.70
CA GLU A 182 -29.20 -10.80 -29.20
C GLU A 182 -30.32 -11.84 -29.20
N ARG A 183 -31.15 -11.87 -28.15
CA ARG A 183 -32.33 -12.74 -28.09
C ARG A 183 -33.31 -12.44 -29.22
N LEU A 184 -33.58 -11.17 -29.48
CA LEU A 184 -34.45 -10.75 -30.59
C LEU A 184 -33.86 -11.17 -31.94
N PHE A 185 -32.56 -10.98 -32.12
CA PHE A 185 -31.84 -11.38 -33.33
C PHE A 185 -31.94 -12.89 -33.59
N LEU A 186 -31.66 -13.72 -32.60
CA LEU A 186 -31.77 -15.18 -32.70
C LEU A 186 -33.22 -15.65 -32.91
N SER A 187 -34.19 -14.93 -32.33
CA SER A 187 -35.62 -15.15 -32.57
C SER A 187 -36.00 -14.96 -34.02
N ASN A 188 -35.46 -13.92 -34.66
CA ASN A 188 -35.74 -13.63 -36.06
C ASN A 188 -35.08 -14.65 -37.00
N LEU A 189 -33.96 -15.26 -36.61
CA LEU A 189 -33.28 -16.30 -37.38
C LEU A 189 -33.89 -17.70 -37.22
N GLY A 190 -34.77 -17.90 -36.23
CA GLY A 190 -35.34 -19.22 -35.93
C GLY A 190 -34.33 -20.22 -35.32
N CYS A 191 -33.18 -19.75 -34.82
CA CYS A 191 -32.08 -20.59 -34.34
C CYS A 191 -32.00 -20.67 -32.80
N LEU A 192 -33.11 -20.85 -32.08
CA LEU A 192 -33.13 -20.73 -30.62
C LEU A 192 -33.05 -22.05 -29.85
N PRO A 193 -31.95 -22.30 -29.11
CA PRO A 193 -32.02 -22.88 -27.79
C PRO A 193 -32.33 -21.76 -26.79
N SER A 194 -33.61 -21.64 -26.40
CA SER A 194 -34.15 -20.53 -25.61
C SER A 194 -33.60 -20.41 -24.18
N ASP A 195 -33.03 -21.48 -23.62
CA ASP A 195 -32.87 -21.58 -22.16
C ASP A 195 -31.68 -20.77 -21.62
N LYS A 196 -30.54 -20.78 -22.32
CA LYS A 196 -29.29 -20.17 -21.79
C LYS A 196 -29.34 -18.65 -21.68
N LEU A 197 -30.00 -17.96 -22.62
CA LEU A 197 -30.09 -16.50 -22.60
C LEU A 197 -31.08 -15.98 -21.55
N TYR A 198 -32.10 -16.76 -21.22
CA TYR A 198 -33.05 -16.40 -20.16
C TYR A 198 -32.40 -16.45 -18.78
N GLU A 199 -31.54 -17.45 -18.53
CA GLU A 199 -30.72 -17.52 -17.32
C GLU A 199 -29.79 -16.30 -17.20
N MET A 200 -29.13 -15.89 -18.29
CA MET A 200 -28.30 -14.67 -18.29
C MET A 200 -29.12 -13.40 -18.02
N GLU A 201 -30.30 -13.25 -18.63
CA GLU A 201 -31.15 -12.09 -18.35
C GLU A 201 -31.60 -12.04 -16.87
N SER A 202 -31.96 -13.19 -16.30
CA SER A 202 -32.40 -13.28 -14.90
C SER A 202 -31.28 -12.97 -13.91
N THR A 203 -30.07 -13.47 -14.14
CA THR A 203 -28.88 -13.17 -13.32
C THR A 203 -28.52 -11.69 -13.36
N ILE A 204 -28.56 -11.05 -14.53
CA ILE A 204 -28.31 -9.60 -14.65
C ILE A 204 -29.40 -8.80 -13.92
N LYS A 205 -30.68 -9.18 -14.06
CA LYS A 205 -31.78 -8.53 -13.31
C LYS A 205 -31.61 -8.66 -11.80
N ALA A 206 -31.18 -9.83 -11.31
CA ALA A 206 -30.89 -10.05 -9.90
C ALA A 206 -29.74 -9.13 -9.42
N ALA A 207 -28.66 -9.01 -10.19
CA ALA A 207 -27.55 -8.11 -9.88
C ALA A 207 -27.97 -6.63 -9.85
N ILE A 208 -28.85 -6.20 -10.77
CA ILE A 208 -29.42 -4.84 -10.76
C ILE A 208 -30.25 -4.62 -9.49
N LYS A 209 -31.09 -5.60 -9.12
CA LYS A 209 -31.93 -5.53 -7.92
C LYS A 209 -31.08 -5.44 -6.66
N GLU A 210 -30.07 -6.29 -6.53
CA GLU A 210 -29.12 -6.28 -5.41
C GLU A 210 -28.43 -4.91 -5.28
N ASN A 211 -27.89 -4.38 -6.38
CA ASN A 211 -27.21 -3.08 -6.39
C ASN A 211 -28.14 -1.90 -5.98
N ASN A 212 -29.44 -2.03 -6.25
CA ASN A 212 -30.45 -1.07 -5.80
C ASN A 212 -30.85 -1.27 -4.33
N GLU A 213 -30.94 -2.50 -3.83
CA GLU A 213 -31.30 -2.80 -2.43
C GLU A 213 -30.24 -2.34 -1.42
N TYR A 214 -28.95 -2.43 -1.78
CA TYR A 214 -27.85 -1.87 -0.98
C TYR A 214 -28.05 -0.37 -0.66
N HIS A 215 -28.75 0.38 -1.52
CA HIS A 215 -29.04 1.79 -1.28
C HIS A 215 -30.05 2.02 -0.15
N TYR A 216 -31.07 1.18 -0.02
CA TYR A 216 -32.10 1.32 1.01
C TYR A 216 -31.57 0.95 2.40
N ASN A 217 -30.79 -0.14 2.48
CA ASN A 217 -30.21 -0.59 3.75
C ASN A 217 -29.11 0.36 4.26
N ALA A 218 -28.34 0.98 3.37
CA ALA A 218 -27.34 1.98 3.77
C ALA A 218 -27.95 3.30 4.24
N LYS A 219 -29.17 3.63 3.80
CA LYS A 219 -29.89 4.83 4.23
C LYS A 219 -30.55 4.61 5.60
N SER A 220 -31.18 3.45 5.83
CA SER A 220 -31.82 3.12 7.11
C SER A 220 -30.84 3.03 8.28
N LEU A 221 -29.62 2.51 8.06
CA LEU A 221 -28.57 2.47 9.10
C LEU A 221 -28.06 3.85 9.54
N MET A 222 -28.27 4.89 8.74
CA MET A 222 -27.75 6.24 9.02
C MET A 222 -28.79 7.16 9.65
N GLU A 223 -30.08 6.87 9.54
CA GLU A 223 -31.17 7.67 10.13
C GLU A 223 -31.48 7.27 11.58
N GLY A 224 -30.98 6.13 12.08
CA GLY A 224 -31.20 5.65 13.46
C GLY A 224 -30.15 6.07 14.50
N GLY A 225 -29.30 7.06 14.22
CA GLY A 225 -28.13 7.40 15.03
C GLY A 225 -28.18 8.70 15.85
N ASP A 226 -29.25 9.48 15.76
CA ASP A 226 -29.34 10.84 16.30
C ASP A 226 -30.28 10.99 17.52
N ASP A 227 -30.47 9.93 18.32
CA ASP A 227 -31.10 10.02 19.64
C ASP A 227 -30.15 9.47 20.72
N LYS A 228 -29.21 10.30 21.19
CA LYS A 228 -28.58 10.25 22.53
C LYS A 228 -27.65 11.43 22.78
#